data_AF-A0ABD0Q233-F1
#
_entry.id   AF-A0ABD0Q233-F1
#
_cell.length_a   1.000
_cell.length_b   1.000
_cell.length_c   1.000
_cell.angle_alpha   90.00
_cell.angle_beta   90.00
_cell.angle_gamma   90.00
#
_symmetry.space_group_name_H-M   'P 1'
#
loop_
_entity.id
_entity.type
_entity.pdbx_description
1 polymer ?
#
loop_
_entity_poly.entity_id
_entity_poly.type
_entity_poly.pdbx_seq_one_letter_code
_entity_poly.pdbx_strand_id
1 'polypeptide(L)'
;EITKPLPFHQISLDALEENDAIDHDLQGYILHRIHSSAEIQNNISLNGKMDNTSFGKLSSHLKALSQGSLLYLKLTFDLIERGYLVLKSSNYKVVPVSLAEVYLLQCNMRFPTQSSFERALPLLNVALASLHPLTDEQIYQAINSGSVKGTLEWDDFQQRMENLSVFLVKRRDGTRMFVHPSFREWLIWREEGEKTKFLCDP
;
A
#
# COMPACT_ATOMS: atom_id res chain seq x y z
N GLU A 1 36.54 35.02 -3.75
CA GLU A 1 35.30 35.48 -3.08
C GLU A 1 34.02 35.39 -3.92
N ILE A 2 34.06 35.13 -5.25
CA ILE A 2 32.87 35.18 -6.13
C ILE A 2 32.07 33.85 -6.18
N THR A 3 32.41 32.85 -5.35
CA THR A 3 31.75 31.52 -5.38
C THR A 3 31.23 31.05 -4.03
N LYS A 4 30.82 31.94 -3.12
CA LYS A 4 29.87 31.50 -2.08
C LYS A 4 28.54 31.26 -2.81
N PRO A 5 28.09 30.00 -3.00
CA PRO A 5 26.83 29.77 -3.67
C PRO A 5 25.74 30.47 -2.85
N LEU A 6 24.86 31.20 -3.55
CA LEU A 6 23.64 31.74 -2.94
C LEU A 6 22.95 30.59 -2.21
N PRO A 7 22.41 30.80 -1.00
CA PRO A 7 21.77 29.73 -0.24
C PRO A 7 20.62 29.16 -1.09
N PHE A 8 20.81 27.94 -1.60
CA PHE A 8 19.77 27.20 -2.28
C PHE A 8 18.76 26.75 -1.22
N HIS A 9 17.48 26.88 -1.54
CA HIS A 9 16.43 26.34 -0.69
C HIS A 9 16.58 24.82 -0.65
N GLN A 10 16.90 24.28 0.53
CA GLN A 10 16.98 22.85 0.77
C GLN A 10 15.66 22.39 1.39
N ILE A 11 15.03 21.40 0.76
CA ILE A 11 13.91 20.68 1.33
C ILE A 11 14.46 19.34 1.80
N SER A 12 14.40 19.10 3.11
CA SER A 12 14.73 17.80 3.71
C SER A 12 13.44 17.09 4.11
N LEU A 13 13.25 15.88 3.61
CA LEU A 13 12.11 15.02 3.97
C LEU A 13 12.47 14.03 5.10
N ASP A 14 13.76 13.94 5.44
CA ASP A 14 14.27 12.94 6.38
C ASP A 14 14.36 13.49 7.82
N ALA A 15 14.30 14.82 7.98
CA ALA A 15 14.41 15.50 9.26
C ALA A 15 13.04 15.67 9.95
N LEU A 16 12.36 14.55 10.24
CA LEU A 16 10.98 14.56 10.77
C LEU A 16 10.80 15.34 12.07
N GLU A 17 11.78 15.28 12.97
CA GLU A 17 11.73 15.96 14.27
C GLU A 17 12.03 17.47 14.16
N GLU A 18 12.69 17.90 13.09
CA GLU A 18 13.14 19.28 12.89
C GLU A 18 12.29 20.04 11.85
N ASN A 19 11.47 19.33 11.08
CA ASN A 19 10.70 19.89 9.97
C ASN A 19 9.20 19.97 10.29
N ASP A 20 8.80 21.09 10.89
CA ASP A 20 7.40 21.42 11.19
C ASP A 20 6.47 21.37 9.97
N ALA A 21 7.00 21.54 8.74
CA ALA A 21 6.18 21.47 7.53
C ALA A 21 5.66 20.06 7.27
N ILE A 22 6.46 19.02 7.56
CA ILE A 22 6.03 17.62 7.41
C ILE A 22 4.92 17.34 8.42
N ASP A 23 5.07 17.78 9.67
CA ASP A 23 4.04 17.61 10.70
C ASP A 23 2.71 18.25 10.28
N HIS A 24 2.78 19.47 9.76
CA HIS A 24 1.62 20.21 9.27
C HIS A 24 0.96 19.53 8.06
N ASP A 25 1.75 19.03 7.10
CA ASP A 25 1.24 18.33 5.92
C ASP A 25 0.54 17.01 6.30
N LEU A 26 1.13 16.23 7.21
CA LEU A 26 0.51 15.01 7.74
C LEU A 26 -0.80 15.33 8.46
N GLN A 27 -0.80 16.34 9.32
CA GLN A 27 -1.99 16.78 10.06
C GLN A 27 -3.09 17.28 9.12
N GLY A 28 -2.73 18.07 8.11
CA GLY A 28 -3.63 18.56 7.06
C GLY A 28 -4.23 17.42 6.24
N TYR A 29 -3.41 16.43 5.87
CA TYR A 29 -3.86 15.25 5.15
C TYR A 29 -4.86 14.41 5.98
N ILE A 30 -4.56 14.15 7.26
CA ILE A 30 -5.44 13.44 8.18
C ILE A 30 -6.80 14.14 8.31
N LEU A 31 -6.78 15.46 8.56
CA LEU A 31 -7.98 16.28 8.65
C LEU A 31 -8.81 16.21 7.36
N HIS A 32 -8.16 16.38 6.22
CA HIS A 32 -8.82 16.32 4.92
C HIS A 32 -9.49 14.96 4.69
N ARG A 33 -8.78 13.84 4.92
CA ARG A 33 -9.34 12.48 4.73
C ARG A 33 -10.57 12.25 5.60
N ILE A 34 -10.51 12.62 6.88
CA ILE A 34 -11.62 12.45 7.81
C ILE A 34 -12.81 13.34 7.43
N HIS A 35 -12.58 14.59 7.03
CA HIS A 35 -13.68 15.49 6.66
C HIS A 35 -14.31 15.17 5.30
N SER A 36 -13.56 14.54 4.39
CA SER A 36 -14.03 14.25 3.03
C SER A 36 -14.80 12.95 2.88
N SER A 37 -14.83 12.08 3.90
CA SER A 37 -15.40 10.73 3.81
C SER A 37 -16.32 10.42 4.97
N ALA A 38 -17.60 10.20 4.68
CA ALA A 38 -18.60 9.84 5.68
C ALA A 38 -18.32 8.44 6.25
N GLU A 39 -17.80 7.53 5.43
CA GLU A 39 -17.41 6.17 5.82
C GLU A 39 -16.29 6.22 6.87
N ILE A 40 -15.28 7.06 6.67
CA ILE A 40 -14.22 7.27 7.66
C ILE A 40 -14.83 7.84 8.95
N GLN A 41 -15.66 8.89 8.86
CA GLN A 41 -16.30 9.50 10.04
C GLN A 41 -17.14 8.50 10.84
N ASN A 42 -17.91 7.66 10.16
CA ASN A 42 -18.73 6.65 10.79
C ASN A 42 -17.88 5.57 11.48
N ASN A 43 -16.77 5.18 10.89
CA ASN A 43 -15.87 4.16 11.43
C ASN A 43 -15.15 4.64 12.69
N ILE A 44 -14.73 5.90 12.73
CA ILE A 44 -13.98 6.48 13.85
C ILE A 44 -14.90 7.00 14.98
N SER A 45 -16.19 7.18 14.71
CA SER A 45 -17.17 7.66 15.70
C SER A 45 -17.62 6.54 16.63
N LEU A 46 -16.99 6.43 17.81
CA LEU A 46 -17.46 5.55 18.87
C LEU A 46 -18.82 6.04 19.39
N ASN A 47 -19.89 5.27 19.16
CA ASN A 47 -21.28 5.59 19.55
C ASN A 47 -21.92 6.78 18.81
N GLY A 48 -21.51 7.08 17.58
CA GLY A 48 -22.20 8.03 16.70
C GLY A 48 -21.92 9.51 16.97
N LYS A 49 -21.02 9.84 17.90
CA LYS A 49 -20.44 11.19 18.04
C LYS A 49 -18.95 11.09 18.32
N MET A 50 -18.14 11.66 17.43
CA MET A 50 -16.72 11.88 17.70
C MET A 50 -16.55 13.23 18.41
N ASP A 51 -15.95 13.22 19.59
CA ASP A 51 -15.54 14.46 20.28
C ASP A 51 -14.13 14.88 19.85
N ASN A 52 -13.83 16.19 19.98
CA ASN A 52 -12.54 16.75 19.58
C ASN A 52 -11.35 16.09 20.29
N THR A 53 -11.55 15.56 21.50
CA THR A 53 -10.51 14.84 22.26
C THR A 53 -10.16 13.50 21.61
N SER A 54 -11.16 12.71 21.23
CA SER A 54 -10.93 11.41 20.57
C SER A 54 -10.33 11.60 19.19
N PHE A 55 -10.76 12.65 18.46
CA PHE A 55 -10.15 13.05 17.21
C PHE A 55 -8.65 13.35 17.37
N GLY A 56 -8.29 14.21 18.33
CA GLY A 56 -6.90 14.58 18.59
C GLY A 56 -6.02 13.38 18.93
N LYS A 57 -6.54 12.41 19.69
CA LYS A 57 -5.85 11.16 20.03
C LYS A 57 -5.60 10.30 18.79
N LEU A 58 -6.62 10.08 17.96
CA LEU A 58 -6.48 9.30 16.71
C LEU A 58 -5.48 9.96 15.77
N SER A 59 -5.61 11.27 15.56
CA SER A 59 -4.73 12.05 14.68
C SER A 59 -3.28 11.95 15.14
N SER A 60 -3.03 12.14 16.44
CA SER A 60 -1.69 12.02 17.03
C SER A 60 -1.13 10.60 16.89
N HIS A 61 -1.96 9.58 17.08
CA HIS A 61 -1.56 8.18 16.96
C HIS A 61 -1.18 7.81 15.53
N LEU A 62 -2.04 8.13 14.54
CA LEU A 62 -1.75 7.86 13.12
C LEU A 62 -0.53 8.64 12.64
N LYS A 63 -0.37 9.89 13.07
CA LYS A 63 0.80 10.70 12.75
C LYS A 63 2.08 10.06 13.29
N ALA A 64 2.08 9.63 14.56
CA ALA A 64 3.22 8.94 15.16
C ALA A 64 3.57 7.62 14.44
N LEU A 65 2.58 6.81 14.06
CA LEU A 65 2.82 5.58 13.30
C LEU A 65 3.28 5.85 11.86
N SER A 66 2.89 6.97 11.27
CA SER A 66 3.25 7.30 9.89
C SER A 66 4.73 7.48 9.68
N GLN A 67 5.47 7.95 10.69
CA GLN A 67 6.90 8.26 10.58
C GLN A 67 7.21 9.06 9.29
N GLY A 68 6.40 10.09 8.99
CA GLY A 68 6.55 10.88 7.75
C GLY A 68 5.88 10.30 6.50
N SER A 69 5.44 9.05 6.52
CA SER A 69 4.92 8.37 5.34
C SER A 69 3.47 8.73 5.05
N LEU A 70 3.27 9.64 4.09
CA LEU A 70 1.95 9.91 3.51
C LEU A 70 1.34 8.66 2.86
N LEU A 71 2.16 7.76 2.33
CA LEU A 71 1.67 6.50 1.75
C LEU A 71 1.04 5.61 2.82
N TYR A 72 1.69 5.46 3.98
CA TYR A 72 1.12 4.73 5.11
C TYR A 72 -0.24 5.31 5.50
N LEU A 73 -0.33 6.64 5.67
CA LEU A 73 -1.59 7.30 6.02
C LEU A 73 -2.65 7.07 4.95
N LYS A 74 -2.31 7.27 3.67
CA LYS A 74 -3.22 7.06 2.54
C LYS A 74 -3.81 5.65 2.57
N LEU A 75 -2.96 4.63 2.60
CA LEU A 75 -3.41 3.24 2.55
C LEU A 75 -4.18 2.83 3.80
N THR A 76 -3.78 3.33 4.98
CA THR A 76 -4.50 3.09 6.23
C THR A 76 -5.90 3.70 6.19
N PHE A 77 -6.05 4.93 5.71
CA PHE A 77 -7.37 5.54 5.52
C PHE A 77 -8.19 4.84 4.44
N ASP A 78 -7.58 4.39 3.34
CA ASP A 78 -8.28 3.62 2.31
C ASP A 78 -8.86 2.31 2.90
N LEU A 79 -8.16 1.68 3.85
CA LEU A 79 -8.66 0.50 4.58
C LEU A 79 -9.82 0.86 5.51
N ILE A 80 -9.75 1.98 6.22
CA ILE A 80 -10.83 2.45 7.10
C ILE A 80 -12.09 2.78 6.29
N GLU A 81 -11.92 3.52 5.21
CA GLU A 81 -12.97 3.96 4.29
C GLU A 81 -13.72 2.78 3.65
N ARG A 82 -12.98 1.73 3.26
CA ARG A 82 -13.59 0.50 2.71
C ARG A 82 -14.18 -0.42 3.78
N GLY A 83 -14.09 -0.06 5.06
CA GLY A 83 -14.57 -0.90 6.18
C GLY A 83 -13.70 -2.12 6.48
N TYR A 84 -12.51 -2.20 5.89
CA TYR A 84 -11.54 -3.27 6.13
C TYR A 84 -10.78 -3.12 7.45
N LEU A 85 -10.67 -1.89 7.94
CA LEU A 85 -10.12 -1.57 9.25
C LEU A 85 -11.18 -0.83 10.07
N VAL A 86 -11.63 -1.44 11.18
CA VAL A 86 -12.69 -0.86 12.03
C VAL A 86 -12.14 -0.47 13.39
N LEU A 87 -12.22 0.82 13.73
CA LEU A 87 -11.67 1.38 14.97
C LEU A 87 -12.71 1.29 16.10
N LYS A 88 -12.79 0.14 16.77
CA LYS A 88 -13.78 -0.12 17.84
C LYS A 88 -13.34 0.31 19.24
N SER A 89 -12.08 0.69 19.43
CA SER A 89 -11.51 1.05 20.73
C SER A 89 -10.66 2.32 20.66
N SER A 90 -10.60 3.04 21.77
CA SER A 90 -9.82 4.28 21.92
C SER A 90 -8.30 4.05 22.06
N ASN A 91 -7.84 2.80 22.05
CA ASN A 91 -6.41 2.44 22.09
C ASN A 91 -5.83 2.10 20.70
N TYR A 92 -6.67 2.09 19.65
CA TYR A 92 -6.29 1.93 18.24
C TYR A 92 -5.33 0.77 17.92
N LYS A 93 -5.28 -0.28 18.77
CA LYS A 93 -4.35 -1.42 18.62
C LYS A 93 -4.51 -2.21 17.32
N VAL A 94 -5.63 -2.05 16.64
CA VAL A 94 -5.92 -2.71 15.36
C VAL A 94 -5.26 -2.01 14.17
N VAL A 95 -4.78 -0.77 14.35
CA VAL A 95 -4.10 -0.01 13.31
C VAL A 95 -2.72 -0.65 13.06
N PRO A 96 -2.39 -0.98 11.80
CA PRO A 96 -1.06 -1.48 11.43
C PRO A 96 0.04 -0.53 11.90
N VAL A 97 1.10 -1.02 12.52
CA VAL A 97 2.15 -0.13 13.08
C VAL A 97 3.21 0.28 12.07
N SER A 98 3.18 -0.28 10.86
CA SER A 98 4.10 0.03 9.79
C SER A 98 3.46 -0.13 8.41
N LEU A 99 4.10 0.42 7.38
CA LEU A 99 3.69 0.23 5.99
C LEU A 99 3.71 -1.25 5.56
N ALA A 100 4.67 -2.02 6.07
CA ALA A 100 4.74 -3.46 5.83
C ALA A 100 3.51 -4.21 6.39
N GLU A 101 3.02 -3.83 7.56
CA GLU A 101 1.80 -4.42 8.12
C GLU A 101 0.54 -4.02 7.34
N VAL A 102 0.50 -2.81 6.77
CA VAL A 102 -0.59 -2.40 5.86
C VAL A 102 -0.62 -3.31 4.63
N TYR A 103 0.53 -3.58 4.02
CA TYR A 103 0.62 -4.52 2.89
C TYR A 103 0.25 -5.94 3.27
N LEU A 104 0.73 -6.40 4.43
CA LEU A 104 0.39 -7.72 4.95
C LEU A 104 -1.14 -7.87 5.12
N LEU A 105 -1.80 -6.85 5.69
CA LEU A 105 -3.25 -6.85 5.86
C LEU A 105 -3.98 -6.87 4.50
N GLN A 106 -3.58 -6.04 3.55
CA GLN A 106 -4.15 -6.03 2.20
C GLN A 106 -4.00 -7.38 1.50
N CYS A 107 -2.82 -7.99 1.57
CA CYS A 107 -2.57 -9.32 1.02
C CYS A 107 -3.37 -10.41 1.74
N ASN A 108 -3.49 -10.37 3.07
CA ASN A 108 -4.31 -11.35 3.82
C ASN A 108 -5.79 -11.29 3.42
N MET A 109 -6.34 -10.09 3.22
CA MET A 109 -7.73 -9.94 2.77
C MET A 109 -7.91 -10.41 1.34
N ARG A 110 -6.93 -10.14 0.47
CA ARG A 110 -7.01 -10.52 -0.94
C ARG A 110 -6.74 -12.00 -1.17
N PHE A 111 -5.90 -12.59 -0.33
CA PHE A 111 -5.49 -13.99 -0.37
C PHE A 111 -5.72 -14.65 1.00
N PRO A 112 -6.99 -15.02 1.32
CA PRO A 112 -7.33 -15.58 2.62
C PRO A 112 -6.63 -16.91 2.92
N THR A 113 -6.22 -17.64 1.87
CA THR A 113 -5.55 -18.93 1.96
C THR A 113 -4.24 -18.95 1.20
N GLN A 114 -3.30 -19.79 1.62
CA GLN A 114 -2.02 -19.98 0.92
C GLN A 114 -2.24 -20.35 -0.56
N SER A 115 -3.16 -21.28 -0.84
CA SER A 115 -3.51 -21.69 -2.20
C SER A 115 -4.03 -20.53 -3.06
N SER A 116 -4.78 -19.58 -2.48
CA SER A 116 -5.25 -18.41 -3.23
C SER A 116 -4.10 -17.50 -3.67
N PHE A 117 -3.04 -17.39 -2.87
CA PHE A 117 -1.83 -16.65 -3.22
C PHE A 117 -0.97 -17.41 -4.24
N GLU A 118 -0.80 -18.72 -4.08
CA GLU A 118 -0.05 -19.57 -5.03
C GLU A 118 -0.60 -19.48 -6.45
N ARG A 119 -1.92 -19.29 -6.61
CA ARG A 119 -2.52 -19.05 -7.93
C ARG A 119 -2.09 -17.74 -8.58
N ALA A 120 -1.80 -16.71 -7.78
CA ALA A 120 -1.36 -15.39 -8.24
C ALA A 120 0.17 -15.29 -8.38
N LEU A 121 0.92 -16.15 -7.70
CA LEU A 121 2.37 -16.11 -7.61
C LEU A 121 3.08 -16.08 -8.99
N PRO A 122 2.71 -16.90 -10.00
CA PRO A 122 3.38 -16.83 -11.31
C PRO A 122 3.21 -15.46 -11.99
N LEU A 123 2.05 -14.82 -11.82
CA LEU A 123 1.75 -13.50 -12.40
C LEU A 123 2.55 -12.42 -11.68
N LEU A 124 2.68 -12.53 -10.35
CA LEU A 124 3.52 -11.63 -9.55
C LEU A 124 5.00 -11.79 -9.90
N ASN A 125 5.52 -13.01 -9.97
CA ASN A 125 6.91 -13.28 -10.31
C ASN A 125 7.27 -12.68 -11.68
N VAL A 126 6.46 -12.87 -12.72
CA VAL A 126 6.69 -12.24 -14.04
C VAL A 126 6.67 -10.71 -13.94
N ALA A 127 5.71 -10.13 -13.22
CA ALA A 127 5.63 -8.68 -13.05
C ALA A 127 6.82 -8.10 -12.26
N LEU A 128 7.35 -8.86 -11.29
CA LEU A 128 8.48 -8.52 -10.43
C LEU A 128 9.84 -8.72 -11.13
N ALA A 129 9.96 -9.73 -11.99
CA ALA A 129 11.13 -9.96 -12.82
C ALA A 129 11.24 -8.94 -13.96
N SER A 130 10.10 -8.49 -14.48
CA SER A 130 10.08 -7.51 -15.57
C SER A 130 10.61 -6.15 -15.13
N LEU A 131 11.54 -5.59 -15.91
CA LEU A 131 12.09 -4.25 -15.72
C LEU A 131 11.17 -3.13 -16.24
N HIS A 132 10.11 -3.49 -16.97
CA HIS A 132 9.14 -2.55 -17.51
C HIS A 132 7.70 -3.09 -17.39
N PRO A 133 6.68 -2.20 -17.45
CA PRO A 133 5.29 -2.62 -17.52
C PRO A 133 5.04 -3.54 -18.72
N LEU A 134 4.19 -4.55 -18.54
CA LEU A 134 3.84 -5.53 -19.56
C LEU A 134 2.33 -5.51 -19.82
N THR A 135 1.91 -5.82 -21.04
CA THR A 135 0.48 -6.06 -21.33
C THR A 135 0.03 -7.40 -20.77
N ASP A 136 -1.29 -7.58 -20.65
CA ASP A 136 -1.89 -8.84 -20.19
C ASP A 136 -1.45 -10.02 -21.09
N GLU A 137 -1.33 -9.81 -22.41
CA GLU A 137 -0.87 -10.81 -23.37
C GLU A 137 0.61 -11.16 -23.17
N GLN A 138 1.47 -10.17 -22.91
CA GLN A 138 2.89 -10.40 -22.65
C GLN A 138 3.11 -11.20 -21.37
N ILE A 139 2.36 -10.87 -20.30
CA ILE A 139 2.43 -11.62 -19.03
C ILE A 139 1.96 -13.06 -19.26
N TYR A 140 0.85 -13.25 -19.95
CA TYR A 140 0.32 -14.58 -20.26
C TYR A 140 1.29 -15.44 -21.08
N GLN A 141 1.91 -14.87 -22.11
CA GLN A 141 2.91 -15.55 -22.93
C GLN A 141 4.15 -15.91 -22.11
N ALA A 142 4.63 -15.01 -21.24
CA ALA A 142 5.77 -15.26 -20.37
C ALA A 142 5.51 -16.40 -19.37
N ILE A 143 4.29 -16.50 -18.83
CA ILE A 143 3.93 -17.60 -17.92
C ILE A 143 3.92 -18.94 -18.67
N ASN A 144 3.38 -18.96 -19.89
CA ASN A 144 3.22 -20.18 -20.68
C ASN A 144 4.46 -20.57 -21.51
N SER A 145 5.50 -19.75 -21.58
CA SER A 145 6.68 -20.01 -22.43
C SER A 145 7.51 -21.22 -22.00
N GLY A 146 7.34 -21.69 -20.75
CA GLY A 146 8.04 -22.86 -20.22
C GLY A 146 7.49 -24.22 -20.66
N SER A 147 6.44 -24.28 -21.50
CA SER A 147 5.82 -25.54 -21.92
C SER A 147 5.32 -25.49 -23.36
N VAL A 148 5.45 -26.61 -24.09
CA VAL A 148 5.00 -26.73 -25.50
C VAL A 148 3.48 -26.60 -25.62
N LYS A 149 2.74 -27.02 -24.59
CA LYS A 149 1.32 -26.69 -24.39
C LYS A 149 1.24 -25.83 -23.13
N GLY A 150 0.67 -24.63 -23.26
CA GLY A 150 0.48 -23.71 -22.13
C GLY A 150 -0.27 -24.41 -21.00
N THR A 151 0.16 -24.15 -19.76
CA THR A 151 -0.43 -24.75 -18.56
C THR A 151 -1.56 -23.91 -18.00
N LEU A 152 -1.59 -22.61 -18.33
CA LEU A 152 -2.61 -21.66 -17.90
C LEU A 152 -3.49 -21.24 -19.09
N GLU A 153 -4.79 -21.53 -19.00
CA GLU A 153 -5.79 -21.07 -19.96
C GLU A 153 -6.04 -19.56 -19.83
N TRP A 154 -6.41 -18.90 -20.94
CA TRP A 154 -6.60 -17.45 -20.98
C TRP A 154 -7.68 -16.96 -20.02
N ASP A 155 -8.81 -17.65 -19.92
CA ASP A 155 -9.90 -17.25 -19.02
C ASP A 155 -9.51 -17.33 -17.55
N ASP A 156 -8.76 -18.37 -17.15
CA ASP A 156 -8.22 -18.48 -15.79
C ASP A 156 -7.16 -17.40 -15.53
N PHE A 157 -6.30 -17.11 -16.50
CA PHE A 157 -5.37 -15.99 -16.42
C PHE A 157 -6.08 -14.65 -16.19
N GLN A 158 -7.13 -14.35 -16.96
CA GLN A 158 -7.90 -13.11 -16.82
C GLN A 158 -8.53 -12.99 -15.42
N GLN A 159 -9.12 -14.08 -14.90
CA GLN A 159 -9.66 -14.08 -13.53
C GLN A 159 -8.58 -13.83 -12.47
N ARG A 160 -7.40 -14.45 -12.61
CA ARG A 160 -6.27 -14.23 -11.71
C ARG A 160 -5.73 -12.81 -11.79
N MET A 161 -5.66 -12.24 -13.00
CA MET A 161 -5.20 -10.87 -13.22
C MET A 161 -6.20 -9.84 -12.69
N GLU A 162 -7.50 -10.10 -12.82
CA GLU A 162 -8.52 -9.29 -12.17
C GLU A 162 -8.44 -9.41 -10.64
N ASN A 163 -8.12 -10.61 -10.12
CA ASN A 163 -7.84 -10.75 -8.71
C ASN A 163 -6.64 -9.87 -8.27
N LEU A 164 -5.67 -9.63 -9.15
CA LEU A 164 -4.52 -8.77 -8.87
C LEU A 164 -4.75 -7.28 -9.16
N SER A 165 -5.91 -6.84 -9.67
CA SER A 165 -6.11 -5.45 -10.13
C SER A 165 -5.93 -4.38 -9.04
N VAL A 166 -6.13 -4.74 -7.77
CA VAL A 166 -5.87 -3.87 -6.61
C VAL A 166 -4.37 -3.61 -6.36
N PHE A 167 -3.49 -4.48 -6.88
CA PHE A 167 -2.04 -4.39 -6.75
C PHE A 167 -1.35 -4.07 -8.08
N LEU A 168 -1.93 -4.50 -9.21
CA LEU A 168 -1.44 -4.32 -10.58
C LEU A 168 -2.47 -3.53 -11.41
N VAL A 169 -2.27 -2.21 -11.45
CA VAL A 169 -3.17 -1.27 -12.15
C VAL A 169 -2.92 -1.34 -13.64
N LYS A 170 -3.99 -1.46 -14.42
CA LYS A 170 -3.95 -1.34 -15.88
C LYS A 170 -3.89 0.12 -16.28
N ARG A 171 -2.87 0.48 -17.06
CA ARG A 171 -2.68 1.82 -17.62
C ARG A 171 -3.50 1.99 -18.91
N ARG A 172 -3.56 3.22 -19.40
CA ARG A 172 -4.22 3.57 -20.68
C ARG A 172 -3.57 2.89 -21.89
N ASP A 173 -2.28 2.61 -21.83
CA ASP A 173 -1.53 1.88 -22.87
C ASP A 173 -1.73 0.35 -22.80
N GLY A 174 -2.58 -0.13 -21.88
CA GLY A 174 -2.87 -1.55 -21.70
C GLY A 174 -1.86 -2.31 -20.84
N THR A 175 -0.76 -1.68 -20.41
CA THR A 175 0.24 -2.33 -19.56
C THR A 175 -0.15 -2.31 -18.07
N ARG A 176 0.38 -3.27 -17.29
CA ARG A 176 0.17 -3.40 -15.85
C ARG A 176 1.35 -2.83 -15.07
N MET A 177 1.07 -2.09 -14.00
CA MET A 177 2.08 -1.59 -13.05
C MET A 177 1.66 -1.85 -11.62
N PHE A 178 2.65 -2.09 -10.75
CA PHE A 178 2.42 -2.07 -9.32
C PHE A 178 1.86 -0.70 -8.88
N VAL A 179 0.90 -0.73 -7.96
CA VAL A 179 0.30 0.48 -7.36
C VAL A 179 1.34 1.41 -6.74
N HIS A 180 2.43 0.86 -6.21
CA HIS A 180 3.53 1.64 -5.65
C HIS A 180 4.85 0.83 -5.66
N PRO A 181 6.02 1.46 -5.92
CA PRO A 181 7.32 0.80 -5.86
C PRO A 181 7.63 0.14 -4.51
N SER A 182 7.30 0.75 -3.38
CA SER A 182 7.54 0.14 -2.07
C SER A 182 6.75 -1.16 -1.84
N PHE A 183 5.57 -1.33 -2.47
CA PHE A 183 4.87 -2.61 -2.43
C PHE A 183 5.60 -3.67 -3.27
N ARG A 184 6.15 -3.27 -4.43
CA ARG A 184 7.00 -4.14 -5.27
C ARG A 184 8.21 -4.64 -4.48
N GLU A 185 8.95 -3.73 -3.83
CA GLU A 185 10.10 -4.07 -2.99
C GLU A 185 9.70 -4.98 -1.83
N TRP A 186 8.58 -4.69 -1.18
CA TRP A 186 8.00 -5.54 -0.16
C TRP A 186 7.56 -6.92 -0.70
N LEU A 187 7.40 -7.16 -2.00
CA LEU A 187 7.14 -8.53 -2.46
C LEU A 187 8.41 -9.36 -2.63
N ILE A 188 9.59 -8.74 -2.73
CA ILE A 188 10.85 -9.44 -3.08
C ILE A 188 11.88 -9.46 -1.95
N TRP A 189 11.73 -8.59 -0.96
CA TRP A 189 12.73 -8.43 0.08
C TRP A 189 12.13 -8.20 1.47
N ARG A 190 12.77 -8.76 2.49
CA ARG A 190 12.45 -8.65 3.93
C ARG A 190 13.73 -8.49 4.73
N GLU A 191 13.62 -7.85 5.89
CA GLU A 191 14.72 -7.86 6.87
C GLU A 191 14.90 -9.25 7.49
N GLU A 192 16.10 -9.53 8.00
CA GLU A 192 16.42 -10.80 8.64
C GLU A 192 15.56 -11.00 9.90
N GLY A 193 14.87 -12.15 9.98
CA GLY A 193 13.98 -12.48 11.08
C GLY A 193 12.51 -12.06 10.89
N GLU A 194 12.18 -11.32 9.83
CA GLU A 194 10.80 -11.04 9.47
C GLU A 194 10.08 -12.25 8.85
N LYS A 195 8.75 -12.27 8.95
CA LYS A 195 7.93 -13.32 8.33
C LYS A 195 7.97 -13.16 6.80
N THR A 196 8.26 -14.25 6.10
CA THR A 196 8.36 -14.31 4.62
C THR A 196 7.02 -14.58 3.93
N LYS A 197 5.89 -14.34 4.62
CA LYS A 197 4.57 -14.54 4.02
C LYS A 197 4.40 -13.59 2.82
N PHE A 198 3.88 -14.12 1.72
CA PHE A 198 3.69 -13.42 0.44
C PHE A 198 4.99 -12.98 -0.25
N LEU A 199 6.16 -13.44 0.21
CA LEU A 199 7.41 -13.24 -0.50
C LEU A 199 7.36 -13.96 -1.84
N CYS A 200 7.83 -13.29 -2.88
CA CYS A 200 7.94 -13.76 -4.23
C CYS A 200 9.41 -14.06 -4.55
N ASP A 201 9.64 -14.96 -5.49
CA ASP A 201 10.96 -15.35 -5.98
C ASP A 201 10.95 -15.19 -7.51
N PRO A 202 11.13 -13.94 -8.01
CA PRO A 202 11.00 -13.59 -9.42
C PRO A 202 12.16 -14.04 -10.31
#